data_AF-A0A8S3G3Z6-F1
#
_entry.id   AF-A0A8S3G3Z6-F1
#
_cell.length_a   1.000
_cell.length_b   1.000
_cell.length_c   1.000
_cell.angle_alpha   90.00
_cell.angle_beta   90.00
_cell.angle_gamma   90.00
#
_symmetry.space_group_name_H-M   'P 1'
#
loop_
_entity.id
_entity.type
_entity.pdbx_description
1 polymer ?
#
loop_
_entity_poly.entity_id
_entity_poly.type
_entity_poly.pdbx_seq_one_letter_code
_entity_poly.pdbx_strand_id
1 'polypeptide(L)'
;WWNNMHFQHHSKPNVIDKDPDTRIEPVFVLGDKIPKRAAEKNAKYGKSLPYDLQYLYFFIAAPLLFPVYFQFMTIRHAIKRKKWMDLAWLTLYYVKFFALMPLKLGFLGALKFHFFLRVFEGTWFGTWNFCFTLYLFVLI
;
A
#
# COMPACT_ATOMS: atom_id res chain seq x y z
N TRP A 1 -8.33 6.81 6.39
CA TRP A 1 -8.29 5.60 5.55
C TRP A 1 -7.61 4.44 6.26
N TRP A 2 -6.33 4.58 6.64
CA TRP A 2 -5.54 3.54 7.30
C TRP A 2 -6.26 2.86 8.47
N ASN A 3 -6.69 3.63 9.49
CA ASN A 3 -7.41 3.08 10.65
C ASN A 3 -8.64 2.25 10.25
N ASN A 4 -9.40 2.71 9.25
CA ASN A 4 -10.57 1.98 8.77
C ASN A 4 -10.21 0.66 8.07
N MET A 5 -9.07 0.59 7.36
CA MET A 5 -8.59 -0.67 6.77
C MET A 5 -8.01 -1.58 7.85
N HIS A 6 -7.20 -1.04 8.76
CA HIS A 6 -6.60 -1.79 9.85
C HIS A 6 -7.64 -2.41 10.79
N PHE A 7 -8.71 -1.69 11.14
CA PHE A 7 -9.81 -2.25 11.92
C PHE A 7 -10.57 -3.35 11.15
N GLN A 8 -10.70 -3.23 9.83
CA GLN A 8 -11.32 -4.29 9.02
C GLN A 8 -10.46 -5.56 9.01
N HIS A 9 -9.14 -5.41 8.86
CA HIS A 9 -8.19 -6.52 8.96
C HIS A 9 -8.34 -7.26 10.29
N HIS A 10 -8.33 -6.54 11.42
CA HIS A 10 -8.50 -7.15 12.75
C HIS A 10 -9.89 -7.76 13.00
N SER A 11 -10.92 -7.32 12.29
CA SER A 11 -12.27 -7.89 12.43
C SER A 11 -12.43 -9.24 11.72
N LYS A 12 -11.72 -9.46 10.61
CA LYS A 12 -11.80 -10.67 9.78
C LYS A 12 -10.44 -10.94 9.12
N PRO A 13 -9.43 -11.37 9.89
CA PRO A 13 -8.09 -11.56 9.36
C PRO A 13 -8.06 -12.73 8.36
N ASN A 14 -7.28 -12.57 7.30
CA ASN A 14 -6.93 -13.60 6.32
C ASN A 14 -8.11 -14.24 5.57
N VAL A 15 -9.26 -13.57 5.54
CA VAL A 15 -10.43 -14.03 4.77
C VAL A 15 -10.43 -13.36 3.39
N ILE A 16 -10.20 -14.15 2.34
CA ILE A 16 -10.20 -13.70 0.94
C ILE A 16 -11.50 -12.94 0.63
N ASP A 17 -11.40 -11.85 -0.14
CA ASP A 17 -12.48 -10.91 -0.45
C ASP A 17 -13.07 -10.16 0.77
N LYS A 18 -12.59 -10.36 2.00
CA LYS A 18 -13.07 -9.64 3.20
C LYS A 18 -11.96 -8.85 3.87
N ASP A 19 -10.79 -9.45 4.04
CA ASP A 19 -9.63 -8.79 4.62
C ASP A 19 -9.00 -7.84 3.59
N PRO A 20 -8.94 -6.52 3.87
CA PRO A 20 -8.29 -5.56 2.98
C PRO A 20 -6.82 -5.88 2.67
N ASP A 21 -6.11 -6.56 3.56
CA ASP A 21 -4.68 -6.87 3.38
C ASP A 21 -4.49 -8.04 2.42
N THR A 22 -5.48 -8.93 2.31
CA THR A 22 -5.50 -10.01 1.31
C THR A 22 -6.04 -9.58 -0.05
N ARG A 23 -6.64 -8.38 -0.15
CA ARG A 23 -7.26 -7.84 -1.38
C ARG A 23 -6.25 -7.31 -2.42
N ILE A 24 -5.14 -8.01 -2.56
CA ILE A 24 -4.05 -7.76 -3.52
C ILE A 24 -3.96 -8.88 -4.56
N GLU A 25 -4.98 -9.75 -4.63
CA GLU A 25 -5.03 -10.95 -5.48
C GLU A 25 -4.80 -10.71 -6.99
N PRO A 26 -5.11 -9.53 -7.57
CA PRO A 26 -4.75 -9.25 -8.96
C PRO A 26 -3.24 -9.11 -9.20
N VAL A 27 -2.45 -8.85 -8.16
CA VAL A 27 -1.01 -8.53 -8.24
C VAL A 27 -0.18 -9.60 -7.56
N PHE A 28 -0.58 -10.03 -6.36
CA PHE A 28 0.11 -11.06 -5.56
C PHE A 28 -0.81 -12.24 -5.33
N VAL A 29 -0.29 -13.47 -5.46
CA VAL A 29 -1.05 -14.68 -5.17
C VAL A 29 -0.37 -15.38 -4.01
N LEU A 30 -0.90 -15.15 -2.81
CA LEU A 30 -0.26 -15.57 -1.55
C LEU A 30 -0.92 -16.83 -0.97
N GLY A 31 -0.11 -17.68 -0.34
CA GLY A 31 -0.55 -18.93 0.28
C GLY A 31 -1.08 -19.96 -0.72
N ASP A 32 -1.76 -20.99 -0.25
CA ASP A 32 -2.13 -22.13 -1.10
C ASP A 32 -3.44 -21.94 -1.87
N LYS A 33 -4.33 -21.10 -1.36
CA LYS A 33 -5.70 -20.96 -1.89
C LYS A 33 -5.81 -19.93 -3.02
N ILE A 34 -5.04 -18.84 -2.96
CA ILE A 34 -5.11 -17.75 -3.94
C ILE A 34 -4.52 -18.16 -5.30
N PRO A 35 -3.36 -18.83 -5.39
CA PRO A 35 -2.83 -19.32 -6.67
C PRO A 35 -3.78 -20.29 -7.38
N LYS A 36 -4.39 -21.21 -6.63
CA LYS A 36 -5.38 -22.16 -7.15
C LYS A 36 -6.61 -21.44 -7.70
N ARG A 37 -7.14 -20.45 -6.98
CA ARG A 37 -8.26 -19.61 -7.44
C ARG A 37 -7.90 -18.76 -8.67
N ALA A 38 -6.68 -18.24 -8.75
CA ALA A 38 -6.23 -17.46 -9.90
C ALA A 38 -6.11 -18.32 -11.17
N ALA A 39 -5.83 -19.61 -11.03
CA ALA A 39 -5.73 -20.57 -12.13
C ALA A 39 -7.07 -21.14 -12.61
N GLU A 40 -8.20 -20.83 -11.95
CA GLU A 40 -9.52 -21.31 -12.36
C GLU A 40 -9.95 -20.72 -13.72
N LYS A 41 -10.62 -21.52 -14.56
CA LYS A 41 -11.02 -21.14 -15.93
C LYS A 41 -11.86 -19.86 -16.01
N ASN A 42 -12.62 -19.55 -14.96
CA ASN A 42 -13.44 -18.33 -14.83
C ASN A 42 -12.98 -17.47 -13.64
N ALA A 43 -11.70 -17.54 -13.28
CA ALA A 43 -11.16 -16.82 -12.14
C ALA A 43 -11.42 -15.31 -12.27
N LYS A 44 -12.03 -14.74 -11.23
CA LYS A 44 -12.17 -13.27 -11.06
C LYS A 44 -10.81 -12.55 -11.17
N TYR A 45 -9.73 -13.25 -10.82
CA TYR A 45 -8.36 -12.76 -10.83
C TYR A 45 -7.46 -13.47 -11.87
N GLY A 46 -8.04 -14.11 -12.90
CA GLY A 46 -7.32 -14.92 -13.90
C GLY A 46 -6.34 -14.17 -14.82
N LYS A 47 -6.11 -12.87 -14.57
CA LYS A 47 -5.10 -12.02 -15.22
C LYS A 47 -4.03 -11.56 -14.22
N SER A 48 -3.75 -12.36 -13.19
CA SER A 48 -2.67 -12.05 -12.25
C SER A 48 -1.33 -12.00 -12.98
N LEU A 49 -0.41 -11.17 -12.47
CA LEU A 49 0.97 -11.15 -12.96
C LEU A 49 1.62 -12.54 -12.83
N PRO A 50 2.66 -12.85 -13.65
CA PRO A 50 3.38 -14.11 -13.56
C PRO A 50 3.81 -14.41 -12.12
N TYR A 51 3.49 -15.61 -11.65
CA TYR A 51 3.83 -16.05 -10.29
C TYR A 51 5.35 -16.11 -10.08
N ASP A 52 6.08 -16.57 -11.08
CA ASP A 52 7.54 -16.73 -10.97
C ASP A 52 8.27 -15.39 -10.76
N LEU A 53 7.62 -14.26 -11.08
CA LEU A 53 8.18 -12.92 -10.93
C LEU A 53 7.68 -12.20 -9.65
N GLN A 54 6.96 -12.86 -8.73
CA GLN A 54 6.40 -12.19 -7.53
C GLN A 54 7.42 -11.45 -6.70
N TYR A 55 8.60 -12.05 -6.57
CA TYR A 55 9.69 -11.42 -5.84
C TYR A 55 10.08 -10.07 -6.46
N LEU A 56 10.10 -9.94 -7.79
CA LEU A 56 10.52 -8.73 -8.47
C LEU A 56 9.53 -7.58 -8.28
N TYR A 57 8.25 -7.82 -8.52
CA TYR A 57 7.25 -6.77 -8.31
C TYR A 57 6.97 -6.49 -6.84
N PHE A 58 7.26 -7.42 -5.92
CA PHE A 58 7.27 -7.11 -4.48
C PHE A 58 8.30 -6.03 -4.15
N PHE A 59 9.55 -6.19 -4.61
CA PHE A 59 10.62 -5.22 -4.36
C PHE A 59 10.38 -3.86 -5.02
N ILE A 60 9.52 -3.77 -6.03
CA ILE A 60 9.10 -2.50 -6.65
C ILE A 60 7.87 -1.91 -5.93
N ALA A 61 6.90 -2.75 -5.57
CA ALA A 61 5.64 -2.32 -4.97
C ALA A 61 5.81 -1.85 -3.51
N ALA A 62 6.63 -2.53 -2.71
CA ALA A 62 6.83 -2.18 -1.29
C ALA A 62 7.36 -0.74 -1.12
N PRO A 63 8.43 -0.32 -1.83
CA PRO A 63 8.91 1.06 -1.76
C PRO A 63 7.91 2.09 -2.29
N LEU A 64 7.04 1.71 -3.24
CA LEU A 64 6.04 2.61 -3.82
C LEU A 64 4.70 2.68 -3.06
N LEU A 65 4.54 1.83 -2.04
CA LEU A 65 3.29 1.72 -1.27
C LEU A 65 2.89 3.04 -0.61
N PHE A 66 3.83 3.70 0.06
CA PHE A 66 3.62 4.96 0.77
C PHE A 66 3.62 6.21 -0.12
N PRO A 67 4.56 6.38 -1.08
CA PRO A 67 4.56 7.58 -1.92
C PRO A 67 3.40 7.63 -2.90
N VAL A 68 2.85 6.49 -3.32
CA VAL A 68 1.83 6.43 -4.37
C VAL A 68 0.50 5.91 -3.84
N TYR A 69 0.45 4.62 -3.45
CA TYR A 69 -0.81 3.94 -3.17
C TYR A 69 -1.53 4.53 -1.95
N PHE A 70 -0.82 4.74 -0.84
CA PHE A 70 -1.42 5.29 0.38
C PHE A 70 -1.89 6.73 0.20
N GLN A 71 -1.15 7.55 -0.55
CA GLN A 71 -1.57 8.93 -0.82
C GLN A 71 -2.88 8.94 -1.60
N PHE A 72 -2.92 8.20 -2.70
CA PHE A 72 -4.12 8.09 -3.53
C PHE A 72 -5.32 7.57 -2.75
N MET A 73 -5.14 6.46 -2.01
CA MET A 73 -6.22 5.83 -1.26
C MET A 73 -6.71 6.69 -0.09
N THR A 74 -5.81 7.41 0.57
CA THR A 74 -6.17 8.33 1.65
C THR A 74 -6.99 9.50 1.13
N ILE A 75 -6.56 10.15 0.04
CA ILE A 75 -7.29 11.26 -0.59
C ILE A 75 -8.66 10.77 -1.09
N ARG A 76 -8.68 9.66 -1.85
CA ARG A 76 -9.91 9.06 -2.37
C ARG A 76 -10.89 8.74 -1.24
N HIS A 77 -10.41 8.16 -0.15
CA HIS A 77 -11.25 7.82 1.00
C HIS A 77 -11.80 9.07 1.69
N ALA A 78 -10.97 10.10 1.90
CA ALA A 78 -11.39 11.35 2.51
C ALA A 78 -12.51 12.01 1.68
N ILE A 79 -12.34 12.09 0.36
CA ILE A 79 -13.36 12.63 -0.56
C ILE A 79 -14.63 11.78 -0.53
N LYS A 80 -14.52 10.46 -0.73
CA LYS A 80 -15.70 9.57 -0.79
C LYS A 80 -16.51 9.55 0.50
N ARG A 81 -15.84 9.67 1.66
CA ARG A 81 -16.48 9.66 2.98
C ARG A 81 -16.79 11.07 3.49
N LYS A 82 -16.59 12.11 2.67
CA LYS A 82 -16.80 13.52 3.01
C LYS A 82 -16.09 13.93 4.31
N LYS A 83 -14.88 13.41 4.53
CA LYS A 83 -14.02 13.73 5.69
C LYS A 83 -13.25 15.01 5.40
N TRP A 84 -13.96 16.13 5.37
CA TRP A 84 -13.41 17.44 5.00
C TRP A 84 -12.32 17.92 5.97
N MET A 85 -12.46 17.62 7.26
CA MET A 85 -11.45 17.95 8.26
C MET A 85 -10.12 17.23 7.98
N ASP A 86 -10.17 15.91 7.74
CA ASP A 86 -8.99 15.12 7.39
C ASP A 86 -8.33 15.64 6.10
N LEU A 87 -9.15 16.03 5.12
CA LEU A 87 -8.66 16.62 3.87
C LEU A 87 -7.98 17.97 4.11
N ALA A 88 -8.55 18.83 4.95
CA ALA A 88 -7.96 20.12 5.31
C ALA A 88 -6.60 19.95 6.02
N TRP A 89 -6.49 19.01 6.96
CA TRP A 89 -5.22 18.69 7.62
C TRP A 89 -4.17 18.16 6.65
N LEU A 90 -4.58 17.28 5.72
CA LEU A 90 -3.70 16.78 4.67
C LEU A 90 -3.20 17.91 3.76
N THR A 91 -4.09 18.79 3.32
CA THR A 91 -3.73 19.96 2.51
C THR A 91 -2.79 20.89 3.28
N LEU A 92 -3.08 21.19 4.56
CA LEU A 92 -2.24 22.05 5.38
C LEU A 92 -0.83 21.47 5.56
N TYR A 93 -0.71 20.16 5.74
CA TYR A 93 0.58 19.47 5.78
C TYR A 93 1.39 19.71 4.50
N TYR A 94 0.79 19.52 3.33
CA TYR A 94 1.48 19.73 2.05
C TYR A 94 1.81 21.19 1.80
N VAL A 95 0.89 22.11 2.10
CA VAL A 95 1.14 23.56 2.00
C VAL A 95 2.32 23.95 2.88
N LYS A 96 2.35 23.52 4.14
CA LYS A 96 3.48 23.78 5.05
C LYS A 96 4.78 23.19 4.52
N PHE A 97 4.76 21.95 4.04
CA PHE A 97 5.94 21.29 3.48
C PHE A 97 6.49 22.07 2.27
N PHE A 98 5.64 22.43 1.32
CA PHE A 98 6.04 23.15 0.10
C PHE A 98 6.27 24.66 0.32
N ALA A 99 5.85 25.23 1.45
CA ALA A 99 6.24 26.58 1.85
C ALA A 99 7.64 26.61 2.48
N LEU A 100 8.00 25.59 3.27
CA LEU A 100 9.22 25.62 4.09
C LEU A 100 10.41 24.89 3.46
N MET A 101 10.19 23.72 2.84
CA MET A 101 11.30 22.89 2.34
C MET A 101 11.98 23.45 1.09
N PRO A 102 11.24 24.06 0.13
CA PRO A 102 11.88 24.69 -1.02
C PRO A 102 12.82 25.84 -0.67
N LEU A 103 12.63 26.52 0.48
CA LEU A 103 13.53 27.58 0.93
C LEU A 103 14.95 27.06 1.26
N LYS A 104 15.07 25.78 1.61
CA LYS A 104 16.35 25.14 1.97
C LYS A 104 16.97 24.32 0.84
N LEU A 105 16.13 23.61 0.07
CA LEU A 105 16.56 22.60 -0.90
C LEU A 105 16.24 22.97 -2.36
N GLY A 106 15.57 24.10 -2.58
CA GLY A 106 14.90 24.40 -3.85
C GLY A 106 13.65 23.53 -4.05
N PHE A 107 12.79 23.91 -5.00
CA PHE A 107 11.53 23.18 -5.26
C PHE A 107 11.78 21.72 -5.65
N LEU A 108 12.72 21.49 -6.58
CA LEU A 108 13.06 20.13 -7.04
C LEU A 108 13.71 19.30 -5.93
N GLY A 109 14.55 19.92 -5.10
CA GLY A 109 15.17 19.24 -3.95
C GLY A 109 14.14 18.84 -2.89
N ALA A 110 13.17 19.71 -2.59
CA ALA A 110 12.06 19.40 -1.69
C ALA A 110 11.19 18.24 -2.21
N LEU A 111 10.92 18.19 -3.53
CA LEU A 111 10.16 17.10 -4.15
C LEU A 111 10.92 15.77 -4.05
N LYS A 112 12.21 15.76 -4.42
CA LYS A 112 13.07 14.58 -4.32
C LYS A 112 13.18 14.10 -2.87
N PHE A 113 13.35 15.03 -1.93
CA PHE A 113 13.42 14.72 -0.50
C PHE A 113 12.12 14.11 0.02
N HIS A 114 10.96 14.68 -0.35
CA HIS A 114 9.66 14.12 0.01
C HIS A 114 9.52 12.69 -0.51
N PHE A 115 9.80 12.49 -1.80
CA PHE A 115 9.67 11.18 -2.43
C PHE A 115 10.62 10.16 -1.78
N PHE A 116 11.88 10.54 -1.54
CA PHE A 116 12.86 9.69 -0.86
C PHE A 116 12.40 9.26 0.53
N LEU A 117 11.91 10.18 1.35
CA LEU A 117 11.40 9.84 2.69
C LEU A 117 10.23 8.85 2.63
N ARG A 118 9.33 9.01 1.65
CA ARG A 118 8.20 8.10 1.46
C ARG A 118 8.62 6.74 0.92
N VAL A 119 9.60 6.68 0.03
CA VAL A 119 10.20 5.42 -0.44
C VAL A 119 10.87 4.69 0.73
N PHE A 120 11.62 5.41 1.56
CA PHE A 120 12.27 4.84 2.74
C PHE A 120 11.22 4.30 3.73
N GLU A 121 10.17 5.06 4.01
CA GLU A 121 9.03 4.62 4.85
C GLU A 121 8.35 3.38 4.26
N GLY A 122 8.12 3.35 2.94
CA GLY A 122 7.52 2.20 2.25
C GLY A 122 8.40 0.96 2.30
N THR A 123 9.71 1.09 2.08
CA THR A 123 10.65 -0.03 2.19
C THR A 123 10.76 -0.54 3.62
N TRP A 124 10.84 0.36 4.61
CA TRP A 124 10.84 -0.05 6.03
C TRP A 124 9.54 -0.79 6.39
N PHE A 125 8.39 -0.23 6.02
CA PHE A 125 7.09 -0.82 6.33
C PHE A 125 6.91 -2.17 5.60
N GLY A 126 7.13 -2.19 4.29
CA GLY A 126 6.86 -3.34 3.42
C GLY A 126 7.93 -4.42 3.44
N THR A 127 9.19 -4.11 3.73
CA THR A 127 10.24 -5.14 3.81
C THR A 127 10.46 -5.60 5.25
N TRP A 128 10.49 -4.68 6.22
CA TRP A 128 10.85 -5.07 7.60
C TRP A 128 9.69 -5.70 8.36
N ASN A 129 8.46 -5.17 8.25
CA ASN A 129 7.29 -5.76 8.93
C ASN A 129 6.71 -6.94 8.14
N PHE A 130 6.67 -6.84 6.82
CA PHE A 130 6.04 -7.85 5.96
C PHE A 130 6.91 -9.09 5.74
N CYS A 131 8.25 -8.98 5.66
CA CYS A 131 9.13 -10.16 5.56
C CYS A 131 9.11 -10.99 6.86
N PHE A 132 8.98 -10.35 8.02
CA PHE A 132 8.76 -11.04 9.30
C PHE A 132 7.41 -11.77 9.36
N THR A 133 6.39 -11.23 8.69
CA THR A 133 5.04 -11.81 8.69
C THR A 133 4.89 -12.91 7.63
N LEU A 134 5.55 -12.80 6.48
CA LEU A 134 5.58 -13.84 5.44
C LEU A 134 6.24 -15.14 5.92
N TYR A 135 7.27 -15.07 6.77
CA TYR A 135 7.80 -16.25 7.45
C TYR A 135 6.76 -16.95 8.34
N LEU A 136 5.84 -16.19 8.94
CA LEU A 136 4.73 -16.73 9.71
C LEU A 136 3.63 -17.32 8.82
N PHE A 137 3.36 -16.71 7.66
CA PHE A 137 2.35 -17.17 6.70
C PHE A 137 2.76 -18.40 5.87
N VAL A 138 4.06 -18.70 5.77
CA VAL A 138 4.56 -19.95 5.16
C VAL A 138 4.53 -21.13 6.17
N LEU A 139 4.38 -20.85 7.47
CA LEU A 139 4.37 -21.85 8.55
C LEU A 139 2.96 -22.16 9.12
N ILE A 140 1.90 -21.55 8.58
CA ILE A 140 0.50 -21.82 8.93
C ILE A 140 -0.27 -22.19 7.66
#